data_AF-A0A965IKV9-F1
#
_entry.id   AF-A0A965IKV9-F1
#
_cell.length_a   1.000
_cell.length_b   1.000
_cell.length_c   1.000
_cell.angle_alpha   90.00
_cell.angle_beta   90.00
_cell.angle_gamma   90.00
#
_symmetry.space_group_name_H-M   'P 1'
#
loop_
_entity.id
_entity.type
_entity.pdbx_description
1 polymer ?
#
loop_
_entity_poly.entity_id
_entity_poly.type
_entity_poly.pdbx_seq_one_letter_code
_entity_poly.pdbx_strand_id
1 'polypeptide(L)'
;ATIGGIVFGTILALMRLSGRSILVWPAQIYVNGMRSIPLVMVILWVFLLIPFLIGRSIGAEISALVTFIVFEAAFFSEIMRAGIQSISRSQVMYFVICFSLSTVVKRLQARMAIVR
;
A
#
# COMPACT_ATOMS: atom_id res chain seq x y z
N ALA A 1 -3.32 -12.60 -8.91
CA ALA A 1 -3.78 -12.02 -7.63
C ALA A 1 -2.82 -10.96 -7.10
N THR A 2 -1.54 -11.28 -6.95
CA THR A 2 -0.53 -10.43 -6.31
C THR A 2 -0.45 -9.00 -6.84
N ILE A 3 -0.47 -8.77 -8.16
CA ILE A 3 -0.47 -7.41 -8.72
C ILE A 3 -1.71 -6.62 -8.24
N GLY A 4 -2.89 -7.25 -8.29
CA GLY A 4 -4.11 -6.64 -7.77
C GLY A 4 -4.01 -6.35 -6.27
N GLY A 5 -3.52 -7.32 -5.49
CA GLY A 5 -3.28 -7.15 -4.06
C GLY A 5 -2.34 -5.98 -3.74
N ILE A 6 -1.24 -5.83 -4.49
CA ILE A 6 -0.27 -4.73 -4.31
C ILE A 6 -0.92 -3.38 -4.65
N VAL A 7 -1.64 -3.29 -5.77
CA VAL A 7 -2.29 -2.05 -6.20
C VAL A 7 -3.34 -1.62 -5.18
N PHE A 8 -4.26 -2.52 -4.81
CA PHE A 8 -5.29 -2.23 -3.81
C PHE A 8 -4.70 -1.97 -2.41
N GLY A 9 -3.71 -2.77 -1.99
CA GLY A 9 -3.02 -2.59 -0.72
C GLY A 9 -2.31 -1.25 -0.62
N THR A 10 -1.69 -0.79 -1.70
CA THR A 10 -1.04 0.54 -1.77
C THR A 10 -2.08 1.65 -1.63
N ILE A 11 -3.21 1.58 -2.33
CA ILE A 11 -4.29 2.57 -2.20
C ILE A 11 -4.80 2.63 -0.76
N LEU A 12 -5.07 1.48 -0.14
CA LEU A 12 -5.50 1.40 1.26
C LEU A 12 -4.45 1.95 2.24
N ALA A 13 -3.16 1.70 1.98
CA ALA A 13 -2.07 2.26 2.78
C ALA A 13 -2.05 3.79 2.71
N LEU A 14 -2.17 4.36 1.51
CA LEU A 14 -2.22 5.80 1.29
C LEU A 14 -3.47 6.42 1.95
N MET A 15 -4.64 5.79 1.84
CA MET A 15 -5.85 6.23 2.54
C MET A 15 -5.64 6.34 4.06
N ARG A 16 -4.96 5.35 4.66
CA ARG A 16 -4.66 5.34 6.10
C ARG A 16 -3.58 6.35 6.51
N LEU A 17 -2.69 6.72 5.61
CA LEU A 17 -1.66 7.76 5.83
C LEU A 17 -2.14 9.18 5.51
N SER A 18 -3.29 9.33 4.83
CA SER A 18 -3.79 10.62 4.31
C SER A 18 -4.14 11.65 5.39
N GLY A 19 -4.32 11.25 6.64
CA GLY A 19 -4.73 12.12 7.75
C GLY A 19 -6.21 12.54 7.72
N ARG A 20 -6.98 12.21 6.67
CA ARG A 20 -8.42 12.51 6.59
C ARG A 20 -9.24 11.40 7.23
N SER A 21 -9.94 11.69 8.33
CA SER A 21 -10.72 10.70 9.09
C SER A 21 -11.71 9.90 8.22
N ILE A 22 -12.32 10.53 7.21
CA ILE A 22 -13.28 9.88 6.31
C ILE A 22 -12.66 8.80 5.40
N LEU A 23 -11.36 8.90 5.10
CA LEU A 23 -10.63 7.90 4.32
C LEU A 23 -9.99 6.85 5.23
N VAL A 24 -9.51 7.29 6.40
CA VAL A 24 -8.81 6.44 7.35
C VAL A 24 -9.75 5.39 7.94
N TRP A 25 -10.95 5.77 8.38
CA TRP A 25 -11.92 4.87 9.00
C TRP A 25 -12.30 3.65 8.15
N PRO A 26 -12.81 3.80 6.91
CA PRO A 26 -13.19 2.65 6.09
C PRO A 26 -11.99 1.76 5.76
N ALA A 27 -10.83 2.35 5.47
CA ALA A 27 -9.61 1.59 5.19
C ALA A 27 -9.11 0.83 6.42
N GLN A 28 -9.22 1.41 7.62
CA GLN A 28 -8.89 0.73 8.87
C GLN A 28 -9.83 -0.43 9.17
N ILE A 29 -11.15 -0.23 9.02
CA ILE A 29 -12.15 -1.30 9.23
C ILE A 29 -11.87 -2.47 8.28
N TYR A 30 -11.68 -2.18 6.99
CA TYR A 30 -11.35 -3.20 5.99
C TYR A 30 -10.08 -3.97 6.36
N VAL A 31 -8.95 -3.27 6.60
CA VAL A 31 -7.66 -3.92 6.85
C VAL A 31 -7.69 -4.72 8.15
N ASN A 32 -8.25 -4.18 9.22
CA ASN A 32 -8.32 -4.87 10.51
C ASN A 32 -9.24 -6.09 10.40
N GLY A 33 -10.41 -5.96 9.79
CA GLY A 33 -11.35 -7.07 9.61
C GLY A 33 -10.74 -8.20 8.77
N MET A 34 -10.17 -7.89 7.61
CA MET A 34 -9.59 -8.90 6.72
C MET A 34 -8.39 -9.62 7.33
N ARG A 35 -7.61 -8.96 8.20
CA ARG A 35 -6.47 -9.57 8.89
C ARG A 35 -6.87 -10.46 10.07
N SER A 36 -8.06 -10.25 10.63
CA SER A 36 -8.60 -11.07 11.73
C SER A 36 -9.30 -12.34 11.24
N ILE A 37 -9.69 -12.40 9.96
CA ILE A 37 -10.42 -13.53 9.39
C ILE A 37 -9.43 -14.50 8.73
N PRO A 38 -9.56 -15.83 8.93
CA PRO A 38 -8.76 -16.80 8.20
C PRO A 38 -9.04 -16.76 6.69
N LEU A 39 -8.01 -16.89 5.83
CA LEU A 39 -8.17 -16.90 4.37
C LEU A 39 -9.21 -17.93 3.90
N VAL A 40 -9.26 -19.09 4.55
CA VAL A 40 -10.23 -20.16 4.26
C VAL A 40 -11.67 -19.69 4.46
N MET A 41 -11.95 -18.83 5.44
CA MET A 41 -13.30 -18.32 5.63
C MET A 41 -13.70 -17.35 4.51
N VAL A 42 -12.75 -16.53 4.04
CA VAL A 42 -12.97 -15.59 2.94
C VAL A 42 -13.23 -16.33 1.63
N ILE A 43 -12.45 -17.38 1.33
CA ILE A 43 -12.65 -18.16 0.10
C ILE A 43 -14.03 -18.85 0.10
N LEU A 44 -14.48 -19.35 1.26
CA LEU A 44 -15.80 -19.95 1.39
C LEU A 44 -16.91 -18.92 1.16
N TRP A 45 -16.77 -17.68 1.65
CA TRP A 45 -17.76 -16.64 1.35
C TRP A 45 -17.82 -16.30 -0.14
N VAL A 46 -16.68 -16.13 -0.80
CA VAL A 46 -16.67 -15.78 -2.23
C VAL A 46 -17.12 -16.96 -3.10
N PHE A 47 -16.77 -18.20 -2.73
CA PHE A 47 -17.09 -19.39 -3.52
C PHE A 47 -18.49 -19.96 -3.27
N LEU A 48 -19.01 -19.90 -2.04
CA LEU A 48 -20.36 -20.39 -1.70
C LEU A 48 -21.38 -19.26 -1.55
N LEU A 49 -21.10 -18.28 -0.67
CA LEU A 49 -22.10 -17.29 -0.28
C LEU A 49 -22.45 -16.32 -1.41
N ILE A 50 -21.47 -15.84 -2.16
CA ILE A 50 -21.74 -14.91 -3.28
C ILE A 50 -22.55 -15.59 -4.41
N PRO A 51 -22.17 -16.79 -4.91
CA PRO A 51 -23.00 -17.50 -5.89
C PRO A 51 -24.41 -17.80 -5.40
N PHE A 52 -24.57 -18.11 -4.10
CA PHE A 52 -25.90 -18.29 -3.50
C PHE A 52 -26.75 -17.01 -3.56
N LEU A 53 -26.16 -15.84 -3.32
CA LEU A 53 -26.86 -14.55 -3.38
C LEU A 53 -27.17 -14.10 -4.82
N ILE A 54 -26.28 -14.37 -5.78
CA ILE A 54 -26.46 -13.94 -7.18
C ILE A 54 -27.25 -14.97 -8.00
N GLY A 55 -27.38 -16.21 -7.52
CA GLY A 55 -28.07 -17.29 -8.21
C GLY A 55 -27.30 -17.87 -9.41
N ARG A 56 -26.00 -17.55 -9.56
CA ARG A 56 -25.13 -18.04 -10.63
C ARG A 56 -23.75 -18.42 -10.12
N SER A 57 -23.18 -19.48 -10.68
CA SER A 57 -21.80 -19.88 -10.36
C SER A 57 -20.80 -18.90 -10.97
N ILE A 58 -19.83 -18.46 -10.17
CA ILE A 58 -18.77 -17.53 -10.60
C ILE A 58 -17.53 -18.30 -11.10
N GLY A 59 -17.47 -19.61 -10.86
CA GLY A 59 -16.31 -20.46 -11.15
C GLY A 59 -15.27 -20.40 -10.03
N ALA A 60 -14.59 -21.53 -9.81
CA ALA A 60 -13.60 -21.67 -8.73
C ALA A 60 -12.39 -20.75 -8.94
N GLU A 61 -11.94 -20.60 -10.19
CA GLU A 61 -10.77 -19.78 -10.55
C GLU A 61 -10.97 -18.30 -10.21
N ILE A 62 -12.09 -17.72 -10.65
CA ILE A 62 -12.40 -16.30 -10.38
C ILE A 62 -12.63 -16.09 -8.88
N SER A 63 -13.32 -17.02 -8.22
CA SER A 63 -13.58 -16.95 -6.77
C SER A 63 -12.28 -16.94 -5.97
N ALA A 64 -11.33 -17.83 -6.32
CA ALA A 64 -10.00 -17.85 -5.74
C ALA A 64 -9.24 -16.55 -6.05
N LEU A 65 -9.21 -16.11 -7.30
CA LEU A 65 -8.51 -14.90 -7.73
C LEU A 65 -8.97 -13.67 -6.93
N VAL A 66 -10.28 -13.45 -6.84
CA VAL A 66 -10.87 -12.33 -6.08
C VAL A 66 -10.55 -12.45 -4.59
N THR A 67 -10.70 -13.65 -4.02
CA THR A 67 -10.38 -13.89 -2.61
C THR A 67 -8.94 -13.53 -2.28
N PHE A 68 -7.98 -14.03 -3.08
CA PHE A 68 -6.57 -13.74 -2.87
C PHE A 68 -6.27 -12.24 -3.02
N ILE A 69 -6.85 -11.55 -4.01
CA ILE A 69 -6.66 -10.10 -4.18
C ILE A 69 -7.13 -9.34 -2.93
N VAL A 70 -8.35 -9.60 -2.46
CA VAL A 70 -8.95 -8.88 -1.33
C VAL A 70 -8.19 -9.19 -0.04
N PHE A 71 -7.83 -10.45 0.19
CA PHE A 71 -7.08 -10.87 1.37
C PHE A 71 -5.66 -10.30 1.38
N GLU A 72 -4.89 -10.49 0.31
CA GLU A 72 -3.51 -10.01 0.21
C GLU A 72 -3.41 -8.48 0.28
N ALA A 73 -4.41 -7.75 -0.26
CA ALA A 73 -4.44 -6.29 -0.19
C ALA A 73 -4.37 -5.76 1.24
N ALA A 74 -4.98 -6.45 2.21
CA ALA A 74 -4.94 -6.04 3.61
C ALA A 74 -3.52 -6.16 4.21
N PHE A 75 -2.79 -7.23 3.87
CA PHE A 75 -1.42 -7.45 4.33
C PHE A 75 -0.44 -6.52 3.61
N PHE A 76 -0.57 -6.35 2.29
CA PHE A 76 0.24 -5.39 1.54
C PHE A 76 0.02 -3.95 2.00
N SER A 77 -1.20 -3.60 2.42
CA SER A 77 -1.48 -2.29 3.00
C SER A 77 -0.64 -2.02 4.26
N GLU A 78 -0.49 -3.01 5.15
CA GLU A 78 0.35 -2.86 6.34
C GLU A 78 1.83 -2.83 6.01
N ILE A 79 2.28 -3.67 5.07
CA ILE A 79 3.68 -3.68 4.63
C ILE A 79 4.06 -2.33 4.04
N MET A 80 3.23 -1.75 3.18
CA MET A 80 3.48 -0.41 2.62
C MET A 80 3.41 0.68 3.67
N ARG A 81 2.41 0.66 4.55
CA ARG A 81 2.29 1.64 5.63
C ARG A 81 3.50 1.60 6.57
N ALA A 82 3.93 0.41 6.98
CA ALA A 82 5.11 0.20 7.81
C ALA A 82 6.40 0.60 7.08
N GLY A 83 6.52 0.29 5.78
CA GLY A 83 7.64 0.70 4.94
C GLY A 83 7.75 2.22 4.79
N ILE A 84 6.63 2.94 4.71
CA ILE A 84 6.64 4.41 4.67
C ILE A 84 7.00 4.98 6.06
N GLN A 85 6.46 4.39 7.13
CA GLN A 85 6.70 4.86 8.50
C GLN A 85 8.09 4.50 9.06
N SER A 86 8.79 3.54 8.47
CA SER A 86 10.14 3.16 8.91
C SER A 86 11.20 4.22 8.62
N ILE A 87 10.91 5.16 7.71
CA ILE A 87 11.80 6.28 7.40
C ILE A 87 11.72 7.31 8.53
N SER A 88 12.78 7.36 9.34
CA SER A 88 12.88 8.34 10.43
C SER A 88 12.90 9.77 9.89
N ARG A 89 12.30 10.72 10.64
CA ARG A 89 12.37 12.16 10.31
C ARG A 89 13.82 12.64 10.16
N SER A 90 14.72 12.10 10.98
CA SER A 90 16.15 12.39 10.93
C SER A 90 16.75 12.02 9.58
N GLN A 91 16.42 10.84 9.05
CA GLN A 91 16.91 10.37 7.75
C GLN A 91 16.47 11.28 6.60
N VAL A 92 15.22 11.80 6.65
CA VAL A 92 14.74 12.79 5.66
C VAL A 92 15.52 14.10 5.78
N MET A 93 15.79 14.58 7.00
CA MET A 93 16.58 15.79 7.24
C MET A 93 18.01 15.65 6.68
N TYR A 94 18.71 14.56 7.00
CA TYR A 94 20.05 14.31 6.49
C TYR A 94 20.09 14.26 4.96
N PHE A 95 19.09 13.62 4.33
CA PHE A 95 18.98 13.59 2.87
C PHE A 95 18.88 14.99 2.26
N VAL A 96 18.03 15.87 2.80
CA VAL A 96 17.86 17.24 2.32
C VAL A 96 19.13 18.07 2.49
N ILE A 97 19.83 17.93 3.63
CA ILE A 97 21.10 18.64 3.90
C ILE A 97 22.17 18.20 2.90
N CYS A 98 22.39 16.89 2.75
CA CYS A 98 23.40 16.35 1.84
C CYS A 98 23.11 16.71 0.37
N PHE A 99 21.85 16.68 -0.05
CA PHE A 99 21.44 17.02 -1.41
C PHE A 99 21.64 18.52 -1.72
N SER A 100 21.28 19.38 -0.76
CA SER A 100 21.46 20.84 -0.86
C SER A 100 22.94 21.20 -0.93
N LEU A 101 23.77 20.66 -0.04
CA LEU A 101 25.22 20.85 -0.04
C LEU A 101 25.85 20.37 -1.35
N SER A 102 25.45 19.19 -1.84
CA SER A 102 25.94 18.65 -3.12
C SER A 102 25.61 19.58 -4.30
N THR A 103 24.41 20.15 -4.31
CA THR A 103 23.99 21.10 -5.36
C THR A 103 24.77 22.41 -5.28
N VAL A 104 25.02 22.91 -4.07
CA VAL A 104 25.83 24.13 -3.84
C VAL A 104 27.28 23.91 -4.27
N VAL A 105 27.90 22.80 -3.88
CA VAL A 105 29.29 22.47 -4.28
C VAL A 105 29.40 22.37 -5.80
N LYS A 106 28.46 21.67 -6.46
CA LYS A 106 28.43 21.60 -7.94
C LYS A 106 28.29 22.97 -8.59
N ARG A 107 27.46 23.87 -8.02
CA ARG A 107 27.31 25.25 -8.52
C ARG A 107 28.59 26.08 -8.31
N LEU A 108 29.27 25.92 -7.19
CA LEU A 108 30.54 26.61 -6.92
C LEU A 108 31.65 26.12 -7.86
N GLN A 109 31.76 24.80 -8.08
CA GLN A 109 32.70 24.22 -9.02
C GLN A 109 32.45 24.73 -10.46
N ALA A 110 31.18 24.80 -10.89
CA ALA A 110 30.83 25.33 -12.20
C ALA A 110 31.20 26.82 -12.35
N ARG A 111 31.03 27.63 -11.30
CA ARG A 111 31.44 29.04 -11.32
C ARG A 111 32.96 29.21 -11.36
N MET A 112 33.69 28.41 -10.60
CA MET A 112 35.16 28.46 -10.62
C MET A 112 35.75 27.98 -11.95
N ALA A 113 35.12 27.00 -12.60
CA ALA A 113 35.54 26.51 -13.92
C ALA A 113 35.36 27.52 -15.07
N ILE A 114 34.49 28.52 -14.91
CA ILE A 114 34.31 29.61 -15.90
C ILE A 114 35.38 30.71 -15.73
N VAL A 115 35.93 30.86 -14.53
CA VAL A 115 36.93 31.87 -14.19
C VAL A 115 38.36 31.39 -14.48
N ARG A 116 38.54 30.10 -14.77
CA ARG A 116 39.83 29.47 -15.08
C ARG A 116 39.92 29.17 -16.57
#